data_AF-A0A3B9QBY3-F1
#
_entry.id   AF-A0A3B9QBY3-F1
#
_cell.length_a   1.000
_cell.length_b   1.000
_cell.length_c   1.000
_cell.angle_alpha   90.00
_cell.angle_beta   90.00
_cell.angle_gamma   90.00
#
_symmetry.space_group_name_H-M   'P 1'
#
loop_
_entity.id
_entity.type
_entity.pdbx_description
1 polymer ?
#
loop_
_entity_poly.entity_id
_entity_poly.type
_entity_poly.pdbx_seq_one_letter_code
_entity_poly.pdbx_strand_id
1 'polypeptide(L)'
;MDRLYVVVSIVLSGLVLLGIKMMSSPRTAVNGNRLSALAMFTAILLTLWNNGILTVPLLWAAMAVGAAFGLTLGLRVKMIQMPQMVALLNGFGGAASALVSMMEVMDKYHQMATFNKLSGQLGLIVGGVTFSGSMIAAAKLDRRMTQMPVHLPNHNFWANLSIVAMFGLGIATLFFDTAVVPLSVLVLILSNIYGVLFAIRVGGADMPITISLLNSFSGLAGSIVGFTISDPLLIALGAIVGASGLILTQIMCRAMNRSLAHVLSGAIAKPSSKPKTQDEAPEAPAEPAAPVPAAEALQAPEEQAEDPFPAGRMLREAKRVIIVPGYGMAIAQAQQHVKRLMDALEAKGTEVKFAIHPVA
;
A
#
# COMPACT_ATOMS: atom_id res chain seq x y z
N MET A 1 -20.47 -24.34 13.51
CA MET A 1 -20.80 -22.97 13.07
C MET A 1 -22.31 -22.84 13.01
N ASP A 2 -22.87 -21.87 13.71
CA ASP A 2 -24.30 -21.55 13.62
C ASP A 2 -24.63 -21.11 12.18
N ARG A 3 -25.72 -21.63 11.61
CA ARG A 3 -26.19 -21.25 10.26
C ARG A 3 -26.49 -19.75 10.20
N LEU A 4 -26.97 -19.18 11.31
CA LEU A 4 -27.23 -17.75 11.42
C LEU A 4 -25.94 -16.95 11.26
N TYR A 5 -24.85 -17.35 11.92
CA TYR A 5 -23.55 -16.68 11.82
C TYR A 5 -23.05 -16.63 10.37
N VAL A 6 -23.12 -17.74 9.65
CA VAL A 6 -22.67 -17.81 8.25
C VAL A 6 -23.50 -16.90 7.36
N VAL A 7 -24.83 -16.91 7.49
CA VAL A 7 -25.73 -16.08 6.69
C VAL A 7 -25.47 -14.59 6.94
N VAL A 8 -25.38 -14.17 8.21
CA VAL A 8 -25.09 -12.78 8.56
C VAL A 8 -23.70 -12.39 8.07
N SER A 9 -22.72 -13.30 8.15
CA SER A 9 -21.36 -13.06 7.65
C SER A 9 -21.34 -12.77 6.15
N ILE A 10 -22.07 -13.55 5.36
CA ILE A 10 -22.20 -13.33 3.90
C ILE A 10 -22.82 -11.96 3.61
N VAL A 11 -23.88 -11.60 4.33
CA VAL A 11 -24.53 -10.29 4.17
C VAL A 11 -23.55 -9.17 4.50
N LEU A 12 -22.83 -9.26 5.62
CA LEU A 12 -21.86 -8.24 6.04
C LEU A 12 -20.71 -8.10 5.04
N SER A 13 -20.15 -9.22 4.54
CA SER A 13 -19.13 -9.18 3.48
C SER A 13 -19.66 -8.54 2.19
N GLY A 14 -20.92 -8.83 1.83
CA GLY A 14 -21.59 -8.19 0.70
C GLY A 14 -21.77 -6.68 0.88
N LEU A 15 -22.12 -6.23 2.09
CA LEU A 15 -22.22 -4.80 2.42
C LEU A 15 -20.86 -4.09 2.34
N VAL A 16 -19.79 -4.73 2.81
CA VAL A 16 -18.42 -4.19 2.67
C VAL A 16 -18.03 -4.08 1.19
N LEU A 17 -18.32 -5.11 0.39
CA LEU A 17 -18.04 -5.09 -1.05
C LEU A 17 -18.84 -3.98 -1.75
N LEU A 18 -20.12 -3.80 -1.41
CA LEU A 18 -20.94 -2.70 -1.91
C LEU A 18 -20.38 -1.34 -1.48
N GLY A 19 -19.93 -1.20 -0.23
CA GLY A 19 -19.27 -0.01 0.28
C GLY A 19 -18.02 0.34 -0.52
N ILE A 20 -17.16 -0.64 -0.81
CA ILE A 20 -15.98 -0.47 -1.68
C ILE A 20 -16.39 -0.03 -3.09
N LYS A 21 -17.41 -0.66 -3.68
CA LYS A 21 -17.93 -0.24 -4.99
C LYS A 21 -18.43 1.22 -4.96
N MET A 22 -19.13 1.62 -3.92
CA MET A 22 -19.61 3.00 -3.74
C MET A 22 -18.46 4.01 -3.58
N MET A 23 -17.30 3.59 -3.05
CA MET A 23 -16.10 4.43 -2.97
C MET A 23 -15.43 4.73 -4.31
N SER A 24 -15.79 4.02 -5.39
CA SER A 24 -15.25 4.28 -6.74
C SER A 24 -15.83 5.53 -7.41
N SER A 25 -16.92 6.11 -6.89
CA SER A 25 -17.54 7.32 -7.43
C SER A 25 -17.54 8.46 -6.39
N PRO A 26 -17.10 9.68 -6.75
CA PRO A 26 -17.09 10.81 -5.82
C PRO A 26 -18.45 11.10 -5.17
N ARG A 27 -19.56 10.89 -5.88
CA ARG A 27 -20.92 11.15 -5.38
C ARG A 27 -21.33 10.19 -4.26
N THR A 28 -20.88 8.94 -4.33
CA THR A 28 -21.27 7.88 -3.38
C THR A 28 -20.20 7.56 -2.35
N ALA A 29 -18.98 8.11 -2.49
CA ALA A 29 -17.82 7.70 -1.68
C ALA A 29 -18.03 7.85 -0.18
N VAL A 30 -18.64 8.96 0.26
CA VAL A 30 -18.92 9.19 1.69
C VAL A 30 -19.89 8.15 2.25
N ASN A 31 -20.95 7.83 1.49
CA ASN A 31 -21.94 6.82 1.90
C ASN A 31 -21.35 5.41 1.85
N GLY A 32 -20.49 5.12 0.87
CA GLY A 32 -19.76 3.86 0.78
C GLY A 32 -18.88 3.62 2.01
N ASN A 33 -18.13 4.63 2.44
CA ASN A 33 -17.32 4.55 3.65
C ASN A 33 -18.17 4.34 4.91
N ARG A 34 -19.29 5.06 5.06
CA ARG A 34 -20.22 4.89 6.19
C ARG A 34 -20.82 3.47 6.23
N LEU A 35 -21.19 2.93 5.07
CA LEU A 35 -21.74 1.58 4.96
C LEU A 35 -20.71 0.52 5.38
N SER A 36 -19.47 0.62 4.88
CA SER A 36 -18.38 -0.28 5.28
C SER A 36 -18.07 -0.18 6.77
N ALA A 37 -18.06 1.03 7.34
CA ALA A 37 -17.83 1.23 8.78
C ALA A 37 -18.93 0.58 9.64
N LEU A 38 -20.20 0.74 9.26
CA LEU A 38 -21.32 0.10 9.95
C LEU A 38 -21.26 -1.44 9.84
N ALA A 39 -20.96 -1.96 8.65
CA ALA A 39 -20.81 -3.39 8.42
C ALA A 39 -19.66 -3.98 9.26
N MET A 40 -18.51 -3.30 9.33
CA MET A 40 -17.37 -3.72 10.15
C MET A 40 -17.67 -3.64 11.65
N PHE A 41 -18.35 -2.60 12.12
CA PHE A 41 -18.78 -2.53 13.53
C PHE A 41 -19.73 -3.67 13.88
N THR A 42 -20.68 -3.97 13.00
CA THR A 42 -21.63 -5.08 13.16
C THR A 42 -20.93 -6.44 13.13
N ALA A 43 -19.92 -6.61 12.26
CA ALA A 43 -19.08 -7.81 12.19
C ALA A 43 -18.36 -8.07 13.51
N ILE A 44 -17.77 -7.04 14.13
CA ILE A 44 -17.14 -7.17 15.45
C ILE A 44 -18.16 -7.67 16.46
N LEU A 45 -19.32 -7.02 16.59
CA LEU A 45 -20.37 -7.44 17.54
C LEU A 45 -20.85 -8.87 17.30
N LEU A 46 -21.03 -9.26 16.04
CA LEU A 46 -21.41 -10.62 15.65
C LEU A 46 -20.37 -11.64 16.11
N THR A 47 -19.08 -11.38 15.88
CA THR A 47 -18.00 -12.27 16.33
C THR A 47 -17.95 -12.38 17.86
N LEU A 48 -18.13 -11.27 18.59
CA LEU A 48 -18.14 -11.30 20.06
C LEU A 48 -19.32 -12.09 20.61
N TRP A 49 -20.49 -11.93 20.00
CA TRP A 49 -21.70 -12.65 20.38
C TRP A 49 -21.58 -14.14 20.10
N ASN A 50 -21.17 -14.53 18.89
CA ASN A 50 -21.03 -15.92 18.47
C ASN A 50 -20.02 -16.69 19.33
N ASN A 51 -18.98 -16.03 19.82
CA ASN A 51 -17.98 -16.63 20.71
C ASN A 51 -18.34 -16.52 22.21
N GLY A 52 -19.46 -15.89 22.57
CA GLY A 52 -19.89 -15.77 23.97
C GLY A 52 -19.00 -14.88 24.83
N ILE A 53 -18.25 -13.94 24.23
CA ILE A 53 -17.23 -13.12 24.88
C ILE A 53 -17.63 -11.65 25.05
N LEU A 54 -18.91 -11.31 24.84
CA LEU A 54 -19.43 -9.95 25.03
C LEU A 54 -19.20 -9.39 26.43
N THR A 55 -19.17 -10.24 27.45
CA THR A 55 -19.07 -9.85 28.86
C THR A 55 -17.63 -9.65 29.34
N VAL A 56 -16.62 -9.96 28.52
CA VAL A 56 -15.20 -9.90 28.92
C VAL A 56 -14.73 -8.44 28.98
N PRO A 57 -14.48 -7.84 30.16
CA PRO A 57 -14.17 -6.41 30.26
C PRO A 57 -12.81 -6.05 29.65
N LEU A 58 -11.83 -6.95 29.77
CA LEU A 58 -10.48 -6.78 29.23
C LEU A 58 -10.49 -6.59 27.71
N LEU A 59 -11.39 -7.29 27.00
CA LEU A 59 -11.57 -7.17 25.56
C LEU A 59 -12.03 -5.76 25.16
N TRP A 60 -13.04 -5.22 25.84
CA TRP A 60 -13.52 -3.86 25.60
C TRP A 60 -12.46 -2.81 25.92
N ALA A 61 -11.69 -3.00 27.00
CA ALA A 61 -10.57 -2.12 27.33
C ALA A 61 -9.50 -2.14 26.22
N ALA A 62 -9.11 -3.31 25.72
CA ALA A 62 -8.14 -3.43 24.63
C ALA A 62 -8.64 -2.78 23.33
N MET A 63 -9.90 -3.02 22.95
CA MET A 63 -10.53 -2.37 21.78
C MET A 63 -10.62 -0.85 21.96
N ALA A 64 -10.95 -0.36 23.16
CA ALA A 64 -11.02 1.07 23.44
C ALA A 64 -9.64 1.74 23.33
N VAL A 65 -8.58 1.11 23.83
CA VAL A 65 -7.20 1.61 23.68
C VAL A 65 -6.79 1.66 22.21
N GLY A 66 -7.03 0.57 21.46
CA GLY A 66 -6.75 0.52 20.02
C GLY A 66 -7.54 1.57 19.22
N ALA A 67 -8.84 1.74 19.53
CA ALA A 67 -9.70 2.73 18.90
C ALA A 67 -9.27 4.16 19.24
N ALA A 68 -8.92 4.46 20.48
CA ALA A 68 -8.42 5.77 20.89
C ALA A 68 -7.09 6.10 20.20
N PHE A 69 -6.18 5.14 20.13
CA PHE A 69 -4.91 5.29 19.40
C PHE A 69 -5.14 5.52 17.90
N GLY A 70 -5.99 4.72 17.25
CA GLY A 70 -6.33 4.89 15.84
C GLY A 70 -7.01 6.23 15.53
N LEU A 71 -7.96 6.64 16.38
CA LEU A 71 -8.70 7.89 16.23
C LEU A 71 -7.79 9.11 16.42
N THR A 72 -6.91 9.08 17.42
CA THR A 72 -5.96 10.18 17.65
C THR A 72 -4.99 10.34 16.49
N LEU A 73 -4.50 9.25 15.90
CA LEU A 73 -3.68 9.29 14.69
C LEU A 73 -4.46 9.84 13.49
N GLY A 74 -5.67 9.33 13.25
CA GLY A 74 -6.51 9.74 12.12
C GLY A 74 -6.95 11.20 12.16
N LEU A 75 -7.16 11.77 13.36
CA LEU A 75 -7.55 13.18 13.51
C LEU A 75 -6.37 14.15 13.47
N ARG A 76 -5.14 13.70 13.77
CA ARG A 76 -3.95 14.57 13.84
C ARG A 76 -3.11 14.57 12.57
N VAL A 77 -3.25 13.57 11.71
CA VAL A 77 -2.44 13.45 10.48
C VAL A 77 -2.81 14.55 9.46
N LYS A 78 -1.79 15.16 8.86
CA LYS A 78 -1.99 16.14 7.78
C LYS A 78 -2.24 15.43 6.44
N MET A 79 -2.97 16.04 5.51
CA MET A 79 -3.27 15.43 4.20
C MET A 79 -2.03 15.01 3.39
N ILE A 80 -0.91 15.72 3.53
CA ILE A 80 0.37 15.37 2.89
C ILE A 80 0.97 14.08 3.47
N GLN A 81 0.62 13.77 4.72
CA GLN A 81 1.12 12.61 5.46
C GLN A 81 0.23 11.37 5.33
N MET A 82 -0.83 11.44 4.51
CA MET A 82 -1.76 10.33 4.33
C MET A 82 -1.08 9.06 3.81
N PRO A 83 -0.13 9.10 2.84
CA PRO A 83 0.51 7.88 2.35
C PRO A 83 1.25 7.08 3.44
N GLN A 84 2.05 7.72 4.30
CA GLN A 84 2.73 7.00 5.39
C GLN A 84 1.76 6.52 6.47
N MET A 85 0.66 7.23 6.70
CA MET A 85 -0.35 6.82 7.66
C MET A 85 -1.08 5.57 7.18
N VAL A 86 -1.45 5.51 5.90
CA VAL A 86 -2.04 4.31 5.29
C VAL A 86 -1.07 3.14 5.40
N ALA A 87 0.22 3.35 5.12
CA ALA A 87 1.24 2.32 5.32
C ALA A 87 1.30 1.84 6.78
N LEU A 88 1.37 2.75 7.76
CA LEU A 88 1.44 2.39 9.17
C LEU A 88 0.23 1.57 9.64
N LEU A 89 -0.99 2.03 9.32
CA LEU A 89 -2.23 1.34 9.69
C LEU A 89 -2.34 -0.03 9.01
N ASN A 90 -1.91 -0.14 7.75
CA ASN A 90 -1.83 -1.42 7.06
C ASN A 90 -0.88 -2.40 7.75
N GLY A 91 0.28 -1.89 8.20
CA GLY A 91 1.24 -2.67 8.95
C GLY A 91 0.64 -3.27 10.23
N PHE A 92 -0.17 -2.50 10.98
CA PHE A 92 -0.87 -3.03 12.15
C PHE A 92 -1.88 -4.13 11.81
N GLY A 93 -2.53 -4.07 10.64
CA GLY A 93 -3.38 -5.16 10.14
C GLY A 93 -2.58 -6.45 9.87
N GLY A 94 -1.40 -6.32 9.26
CA GLY A 94 -0.46 -7.44 9.07
C GLY A 94 0.03 -8.03 10.39
N ALA A 95 0.38 -7.17 11.36
CA ALA A 95 0.79 -7.59 12.69
C ALA A 95 -0.33 -8.32 13.43
N ALA A 96 -1.57 -7.82 13.37
CA ALA A 96 -2.73 -8.50 13.95
C ALA A 96 -2.92 -9.90 13.36
N SER A 97 -2.79 -10.03 12.03
CA SER A 97 -2.88 -11.33 11.35
C SER A 97 -1.79 -12.30 11.82
N ALA A 98 -0.54 -11.84 11.89
CA ALA A 98 0.58 -12.65 12.39
C ALA A 98 0.38 -13.06 13.86
N LEU A 99 -0.08 -12.15 14.71
CA LEU A 99 -0.35 -12.45 16.12
C LEU A 99 -1.45 -13.48 16.29
N VAL A 100 -2.56 -13.37 15.54
CA VAL A 100 -3.64 -14.36 15.57
C VAL A 100 -3.13 -15.73 15.10
N SER A 101 -2.37 -15.79 13.99
CA SER A 101 -1.75 -17.05 13.55
C SER A 101 -0.83 -17.65 14.61
N MET A 102 -0.02 -16.82 15.29
CA MET A 102 0.90 -17.29 16.33
C MET A 102 0.13 -17.87 17.51
N MET A 103 -0.89 -17.17 18.00
CA MET A 103 -1.73 -17.63 19.11
C MET A 103 -2.41 -18.97 18.79
N GLU A 104 -2.96 -19.09 17.59
CA GLU A 104 -3.66 -20.29 17.15
C GLU A 104 -2.69 -21.48 17.02
N VAL A 105 -1.47 -21.25 16.49
CA VAL A 105 -0.39 -22.25 16.44
C VAL A 105 0.12 -22.62 17.85
N MET A 106 0.14 -21.70 18.80
CA MET A 106 0.57 -22.02 20.16
C MET A 106 -0.47 -22.86 20.91
N ASP A 107 -1.75 -22.55 20.73
CA ASP A 107 -2.83 -23.10 21.55
C ASP A 107 -3.44 -24.38 20.96
N LYS A 108 -3.63 -24.43 19.62
CA LYS A 108 -4.47 -25.46 18.98
C LYS A 108 -3.78 -26.27 17.90
N TYR A 109 -2.47 -26.11 17.68
CA TYR A 109 -1.78 -26.72 16.54
C TYR A 109 -2.04 -28.22 16.39
N HIS A 110 -1.95 -28.99 17.47
CA HIS A 110 -2.16 -30.44 17.45
C HIS A 110 -3.58 -30.86 17.05
N GLN A 111 -4.56 -29.99 17.24
CA GLN A 111 -5.98 -30.23 16.93
C GLN A 111 -6.34 -29.79 15.50
N MET A 112 -5.44 -29.08 14.82
CA MET A 112 -5.68 -28.57 13.47
C MET A 112 -5.47 -29.63 12.41
N ALA A 113 -6.33 -29.58 11.38
CA ALA A 113 -6.05 -30.24 10.12
C ALA A 113 -4.77 -29.69 9.48
N THR A 114 -4.09 -30.50 8.67
CA THR A 114 -2.84 -30.10 7.97
C THR A 114 -2.99 -28.81 7.18
N PHE A 115 -4.14 -28.60 6.54
CA PHE A 115 -4.45 -27.36 5.82
C PHE A 115 -4.44 -26.13 6.73
N ASN A 116 -5.02 -26.22 7.93
CA ASN A 116 -5.07 -25.14 8.91
C ASN A 116 -3.68 -24.89 9.52
N LYS A 117 -2.91 -25.96 9.79
CA LYS A 117 -1.49 -25.86 10.23
C LYS A 117 -0.67 -25.04 9.23
N LEU A 118 -0.74 -25.41 7.94
CA LEU A 118 -0.04 -24.69 6.87
C LEU A 118 -0.56 -23.26 6.70
N SER A 119 -1.87 -23.05 6.79
CA SER A 119 -2.47 -21.71 6.75
C SER A 119 -1.97 -20.84 7.90
N GLY A 120 -1.84 -21.38 9.11
CA GLY A 120 -1.25 -20.67 10.27
C GLY A 120 0.17 -20.20 9.99
N GLN A 121 1.02 -21.06 9.42
CA GLN A 121 2.39 -20.68 9.06
C GLN A 121 2.42 -19.64 7.93
N LEU A 122 1.55 -19.76 6.93
CA LEU A 122 1.41 -18.75 5.87
C LEU A 122 0.91 -17.40 6.42
N GLY A 123 0.02 -17.41 7.41
CA GLY A 123 -0.47 -16.20 8.07
C GLY A 123 0.64 -15.47 8.83
N LEU A 124 1.54 -16.20 9.49
CA LEU A 124 2.76 -15.64 10.09
C LEU A 124 3.66 -14.99 9.04
N ILE A 125 3.89 -15.69 7.93
CA ILE A 125 4.76 -15.21 6.84
C ILE A 125 4.17 -13.93 6.24
N VAL A 126 2.94 -13.97 5.73
CA VAL A 126 2.35 -12.83 5.02
C VAL A 126 2.10 -11.67 5.98
N GLY A 127 1.65 -11.94 7.21
CA GLY A 127 1.42 -10.93 8.23
C GLY A 127 2.72 -10.22 8.66
N GLY A 128 3.79 -10.98 8.91
CA GLY A 128 5.09 -10.43 9.29
C GLY A 128 5.77 -9.63 8.18
N VAL A 129 5.72 -10.11 6.93
CA VAL A 129 6.20 -9.37 5.75
C VAL A 129 5.42 -8.08 5.57
N THR A 130 4.09 -8.13 5.74
CA THR A 130 3.22 -6.97 5.61
C THR A 130 3.53 -5.92 6.69
N PHE A 131 3.69 -6.36 7.94
CA PHE A 131 4.02 -5.47 9.05
C PHE A 131 5.35 -4.76 8.82
N SER A 132 6.44 -5.51 8.69
CA SER A 132 7.78 -4.91 8.60
C SER A 132 7.99 -4.11 7.32
N GLY A 133 7.47 -4.59 6.18
CA GLY A 133 7.50 -3.88 4.92
C GLY A 133 6.74 -2.54 5.00
N SER A 134 5.59 -2.54 5.66
CA SER A 134 4.79 -1.31 5.84
C SER A 134 5.46 -0.31 6.79
N MET A 135 6.16 -0.78 7.83
CA MET A 135 6.94 0.09 8.72
C MET A 135 8.08 0.80 7.96
N ILE A 136 8.79 0.09 7.08
CA ILE A 136 9.83 0.69 6.24
C ILE A 136 9.23 1.69 5.24
N ALA A 137 8.12 1.34 4.60
CA ALA A 137 7.43 2.25 3.69
C ALA A 137 6.98 3.55 4.39
N ALA A 138 6.40 3.43 5.58
CA ALA A 138 6.02 4.57 6.42
C ALA A 138 7.23 5.41 6.82
N ALA A 139 8.34 4.79 7.27
CA ALA A 139 9.55 5.49 7.68
C ALA A 139 10.22 6.27 6.53
N LYS A 140 10.21 5.71 5.31
CA LYS A 140 10.75 6.37 4.12
C LYS A 140 9.91 7.56 3.68
N LEU A 141 8.59 7.44 3.72
CA LEU A 141 7.69 8.54 3.37
C LEU A 141 7.66 9.65 4.43
N ASP A 142 7.81 9.30 5.70
CA ASP A 142 7.97 10.27 6.79
C ASP A 142 9.39 10.88 6.85
N ARG A 143 10.29 10.50 5.92
CA ARG A 143 11.69 10.94 5.85
C ARG A 143 12.53 10.62 7.10
N ARG A 144 12.07 9.70 7.95
CA ARG A 144 12.89 9.12 9.04
C ARG A 144 13.93 8.14 8.50
N MET A 145 13.72 7.66 7.27
CA MET A 145 14.65 6.86 6.50
C MET A 145 14.86 7.51 5.12
N THR A 146 16.03 7.26 4.51
CA THR A 146 16.29 7.71 3.13
C THR A 146 15.25 7.18 2.15
N GLN A 147 14.77 8.07 1.27
CA GLN A 147 13.87 7.71 0.17
C GLN A 147 14.58 7.00 -0.97
N MET A 148 15.92 6.99 -1.00
CA MET A 148 16.67 6.30 -2.03
C MET A 148 16.62 4.78 -1.81
N PRO A 149 16.58 3.98 -2.89
CA PRO A 149 16.83 2.54 -2.83
C PRO A 149 18.13 2.24 -2.08
N VAL A 150 18.08 1.35 -1.08
CA VAL A 150 19.26 0.88 -0.37
C VAL A 150 19.62 -0.52 -0.86
N HIS A 151 20.80 -0.66 -1.43
CA HIS A 151 21.33 -1.95 -1.90
C HIS A 151 22.31 -2.52 -0.87
N LEU A 152 21.92 -3.62 -0.24
CA LEU A 152 22.80 -4.38 0.65
C LEU A 152 23.76 -5.26 -0.16
N PRO A 153 24.99 -5.53 0.31
CA PRO A 153 25.86 -6.50 -0.33
C PRO A 153 25.17 -7.88 -0.36
N ASN A 154 25.16 -8.52 -1.52
CA ASN A 154 24.47 -9.81 -1.75
C ASN A 154 22.97 -9.79 -1.37
N HIS A 155 22.27 -8.67 -1.58
CA HIS A 155 20.86 -8.53 -1.20
C HIS A 155 19.98 -9.69 -1.70
N ASN A 156 20.11 -10.07 -2.97
CA ASN A 156 19.29 -11.14 -3.56
C ASN A 156 19.52 -12.49 -2.86
N PHE A 157 20.74 -12.78 -2.43
CA PHE A 157 21.05 -13.98 -1.66
C PHE A 157 20.31 -13.96 -0.32
N TRP A 158 20.41 -12.88 0.45
CA TRP A 158 19.72 -12.76 1.75
C TRP A 158 18.20 -12.80 1.62
N ALA A 159 17.65 -12.11 0.62
CA ALA A 159 16.21 -12.13 0.35
C ALA A 159 15.74 -13.55 0.00
N ASN A 160 16.39 -14.21 -0.95
CA ASN A 160 16.01 -15.57 -1.36
C ASN A 160 16.22 -16.59 -0.23
N LEU A 161 17.31 -16.46 0.54
CA LEU A 161 17.58 -17.30 1.69
C LEU A 161 16.48 -17.16 2.75
N SER A 162 16.06 -15.93 3.06
CA SER A 162 14.97 -15.70 4.02
C SER A 162 13.65 -16.31 3.55
N ILE A 163 13.33 -16.25 2.25
CA ILE A 163 12.15 -16.91 1.68
C ILE A 163 12.26 -18.43 1.84
N VAL A 164 13.34 -19.04 1.35
CA VAL A 164 13.51 -20.49 1.39
C VAL A 164 13.50 -20.99 2.83
N ALA A 165 14.17 -20.29 3.75
CA ALA A 165 14.21 -20.64 5.16
C ALA A 165 12.83 -20.52 5.82
N MET A 166 12.08 -19.43 5.64
CA MET A 166 10.77 -19.26 6.29
C MET A 166 9.73 -20.27 5.78
N PHE A 167 9.72 -20.59 4.48
CA PHE A 167 8.83 -21.63 3.95
C PHE A 167 9.27 -23.03 4.38
N GLY A 168 10.58 -23.32 4.34
CA GLY A 168 11.13 -24.60 4.78
C GLY A 168 10.84 -24.88 6.25
N LEU A 169 11.02 -23.89 7.13
CA LEU A 169 10.71 -23.99 8.56
C LEU A 169 9.20 -24.12 8.81
N GLY A 170 8.37 -23.39 8.06
CA GLY A 170 6.92 -23.53 8.12
C GLY A 170 6.46 -24.96 7.80
N ILE A 171 7.04 -25.58 6.75
CA ILE A 171 6.81 -26.99 6.40
C ILE A 171 7.38 -27.93 7.48
N ALA A 172 8.55 -27.62 8.02
CA ALA A 172 9.19 -28.43 9.07
C ALA A 172 8.30 -28.58 10.31
N THR A 173 7.43 -27.60 10.61
CA THR A 173 6.47 -27.73 11.72
C THR A 173 5.60 -28.99 11.63
N LEU A 174 5.31 -29.49 10.42
CA LEU A 174 4.51 -30.71 10.22
C LEU A 174 5.24 -32.00 10.66
N PHE A 175 6.57 -31.95 10.74
CA PHE A 175 7.41 -33.11 11.03
C PHE A 175 7.99 -33.06 12.45
N PHE A 176 8.00 -31.89 13.10
CA PHE A 176 8.63 -31.66 14.40
C PHE A 176 7.63 -31.09 15.41
N ASP A 177 6.74 -31.95 15.92
CA ASP A 177 5.61 -31.58 16.78
C ASP A 177 6.03 -30.84 18.07
N THR A 178 7.13 -31.26 18.70
CA THR A 178 7.66 -30.62 19.92
C THR A 178 8.33 -29.27 19.68
N ALA A 179 8.70 -28.96 18.43
CA ALA A 179 9.42 -27.75 18.05
C ALA A 179 8.54 -26.74 17.30
N VAL A 180 7.23 -26.95 17.21
CA VAL A 180 6.32 -26.11 16.42
C VAL A 180 6.41 -24.64 16.82
N VAL A 181 6.34 -24.34 18.12
CA VAL A 181 6.40 -22.95 18.62
C VAL A 181 7.74 -22.27 18.28
N PRO A 182 8.92 -22.82 18.65
CA PRO A 182 10.18 -22.17 18.31
C PRO A 182 10.42 -22.06 16.79
N LEU A 183 9.99 -23.05 16.00
CA LEU A 183 10.02 -22.96 14.53
C LEU A 183 9.14 -21.82 14.02
N SER A 184 7.93 -21.67 14.56
CA SER A 184 6.99 -20.60 14.17
C SER A 184 7.50 -19.21 14.57
N VAL A 185 8.17 -19.08 15.71
CA VAL A 185 8.88 -17.84 16.09
C VAL A 185 9.97 -17.51 15.08
N LEU A 186 10.76 -18.51 14.66
CA LEU A 186 11.81 -18.30 13.67
C LEU A 186 11.24 -17.93 12.30
N VAL A 187 10.13 -18.55 11.88
CA VAL A 187 9.36 -18.15 10.69
C VAL A 187 8.93 -16.69 10.79
N LEU A 188 8.39 -16.26 11.93
CA LEU A 188 7.98 -14.87 12.15
C LEU A 188 9.17 -13.91 12.07
N ILE A 189 10.31 -14.23 12.70
CA ILE A 189 11.52 -13.41 12.63
C ILE A 189 12.00 -13.27 11.17
N LEU A 190 12.09 -14.38 10.44
CA LEU A 190 12.52 -14.38 9.04
C LEU A 190 11.55 -13.63 8.13
N SER A 191 10.24 -13.73 8.37
CA SER A 191 9.23 -12.98 7.64
C SER A 191 9.38 -11.46 7.84
N ASN A 192 9.68 -11.04 9.08
CA ASN A 192 9.97 -9.64 9.38
C ASN A 192 11.26 -9.16 8.69
N ILE A 193 12.32 -9.98 8.73
CA ILE A 193 13.57 -9.70 8.01
C ILE A 193 13.30 -9.56 6.52
N TYR A 194 12.56 -10.49 5.92
CA TYR A 194 12.22 -10.43 4.50
C TYR A 194 11.42 -9.18 4.15
N GLY A 195 10.41 -8.81 4.94
CA GLY A 195 9.65 -7.58 4.69
C GLY A 195 10.50 -6.31 4.75
N VAL A 196 11.52 -6.26 5.63
CA VAL A 196 12.51 -5.18 5.63
C VAL A 196 13.34 -5.20 4.35
N LEU A 197 13.92 -6.36 3.98
CA LEU A 197 14.72 -6.51 2.77
C LEU A 197 13.93 -6.16 1.50
N PHE A 198 12.65 -6.53 1.47
CA PHE A 198 11.72 -6.20 0.40
C PHE A 198 11.54 -4.69 0.25
N ALA A 199 11.13 -3.99 1.32
CA ALA A 199 10.81 -2.57 1.26
C ALA A 199 12.04 -1.65 1.18
N ILE A 200 13.20 -2.08 1.66
CA ILE A 200 14.41 -1.23 1.67
C ILE A 200 14.96 -0.95 0.26
N ARG A 201 14.72 -1.84 -0.71
CA ARG A 201 15.14 -1.66 -2.11
C ARG A 201 14.21 -0.74 -2.91
N VAL A 202 12.98 -0.53 -2.45
CA VAL A 202 12.04 0.28 -3.21
C VAL A 202 12.38 1.76 -3.01
N GLY A 203 12.42 2.53 -4.11
CA GLY A 203 12.63 3.98 -4.07
C GLY A 203 11.37 4.74 -3.67
N GLY A 204 11.53 5.95 -3.16
CA GLY A 204 10.44 6.81 -2.70
C GLY A 204 9.36 7.07 -3.75
N ALA A 205 9.74 7.17 -5.02
CA ALA A 205 8.80 7.36 -6.13
C ALA A 205 7.87 6.15 -6.34
N ASP A 206 8.36 4.93 -6.11
CA ASP A 206 7.59 3.69 -6.29
C ASP A 206 6.91 3.24 -4.98
N MET A 207 7.11 3.96 -3.87
CA MET A 207 6.49 3.66 -2.56
C MET A 207 4.96 3.55 -2.59
N PRO A 208 4.21 4.42 -3.30
CA PRO A 208 2.76 4.28 -3.38
C PRO A 208 2.33 2.89 -3.92
N ILE A 209 3.04 2.35 -4.91
CA ILE A 209 2.77 1.01 -5.45
C ILE A 209 3.06 -0.05 -4.39
N THR A 210 4.18 0.06 -3.68
CA THR A 210 4.53 -0.87 -2.59
C THR A 210 3.50 -0.87 -1.48
N ILE A 211 2.96 0.29 -1.11
CA ILE A 211 1.92 0.41 -0.08
C ILE A 211 0.63 -0.28 -0.54
N SER A 212 0.23 -0.07 -1.79
CA SER A 212 -0.94 -0.75 -2.36
C SER A 212 -0.75 -2.27 -2.40
N LEU A 213 0.45 -2.74 -2.74
CA LEU A 213 0.77 -4.17 -2.75
C LEU A 213 0.76 -4.76 -1.34
N LEU A 214 1.35 -4.08 -0.35
CA LEU A 214 1.32 -4.50 1.05
C LEU A 214 -0.10 -4.45 1.63
N ASN A 215 -0.96 -3.56 1.14
CA ASN A 215 -2.38 -3.55 1.48
C ASN A 215 -3.11 -4.78 0.96
N SER A 216 -2.76 -5.24 -0.24
CA SER A 216 -3.24 -6.53 -0.72
C SER A 216 -2.77 -7.69 0.15
N PHE A 217 -1.50 -7.69 0.57
CA PHE A 217 -0.96 -8.73 1.45
C PHE A 217 -1.64 -8.74 2.82
N SER A 218 -2.02 -7.59 3.36
CA SER A 218 -2.83 -7.51 4.59
C SER A 218 -4.18 -8.19 4.44
N GLY A 219 -4.89 -7.93 3.34
CA GLY A 219 -6.15 -8.63 3.02
C GLY A 219 -5.96 -10.14 2.85
N LEU A 220 -4.92 -10.54 2.10
CA LEU A 220 -4.55 -11.95 1.93
C LEU A 220 -4.23 -12.62 3.28
N ALA A 221 -3.45 -11.95 4.14
CA ALA A 221 -3.11 -12.43 5.48
C ALA A 221 -4.37 -12.64 6.31
N GLY A 222 -5.31 -11.68 6.30
CA GLY A 222 -6.61 -11.83 6.94
C GLY A 222 -7.36 -13.07 6.43
N SER A 223 -7.42 -13.28 5.11
CA SER A 223 -8.10 -14.46 4.56
C SER A 223 -7.42 -15.77 4.95
N ILE A 224 -6.09 -15.81 4.98
CA ILE A 224 -5.30 -16.97 5.37
C ILE A 224 -5.54 -17.29 6.85
N VAL A 225 -5.51 -16.28 7.72
CA VAL A 225 -5.86 -16.43 9.14
C VAL A 225 -7.29 -16.94 9.29
N GLY A 226 -8.22 -16.44 8.48
CA GLY A 226 -9.59 -16.94 8.41
C GLY A 226 -9.64 -18.45 8.12
N PHE A 227 -8.81 -18.96 7.22
CA PHE A 227 -8.68 -20.41 7.00
C PHE A 227 -8.06 -21.12 8.21
N THR A 228 -7.06 -20.53 8.88
CA THR A 228 -6.46 -21.08 10.10
C THR A 228 -7.51 -21.33 11.19
N ILE A 229 -8.33 -20.31 11.49
CA ILE A 229 -9.39 -20.39 12.52
C ILE A 229 -10.74 -20.91 11.99
N SER A 230 -10.81 -21.26 10.71
CA SER A 230 -12.04 -21.70 10.02
C SER A 230 -13.20 -20.68 10.08
N ASP A 231 -12.91 -19.38 10.04
CA ASP A 231 -13.89 -18.31 10.12
C ASP A 231 -14.28 -17.74 8.73
N PRO A 232 -15.52 -17.96 8.26
CA PRO A 232 -15.94 -17.55 6.92
C PRO A 232 -16.01 -16.03 6.73
N LEU A 233 -16.28 -15.26 7.79
CA LEU A 233 -16.35 -13.80 7.72
C LEU A 233 -14.97 -13.21 7.43
N LEU A 234 -13.94 -13.67 8.15
CA LEU A 234 -12.57 -13.25 8.00
C LEU A 234 -11.98 -13.71 6.65
N ILE A 235 -12.32 -14.93 6.19
CA ILE A 235 -11.96 -15.41 4.84
C ILE A 235 -12.52 -14.44 3.79
N ALA A 236 -13.83 -14.16 3.84
CA ALA A 236 -14.49 -13.34 2.83
C ALA A 236 -13.99 -11.89 2.83
N LEU A 237 -13.89 -11.25 4.01
CA LEU A 237 -13.40 -9.88 4.12
C LEU A 237 -11.94 -9.75 3.68
N GLY A 238 -11.09 -10.70 4.10
CA GLY A 238 -9.69 -10.73 3.68
C GLY A 238 -9.54 -10.88 2.17
N ALA A 239 -10.28 -11.80 1.55
CA ALA A 239 -10.26 -12.02 0.11
C ALA A 239 -10.73 -10.78 -0.68
N ILE A 240 -11.78 -10.10 -0.22
CA ILE A 240 -12.29 -8.86 -0.84
C ILE A 240 -11.21 -7.76 -0.81
N VAL A 241 -10.60 -7.53 0.36
CA VAL A 241 -9.56 -6.49 0.52
C VAL A 241 -8.30 -6.87 -0.28
N GLY A 242 -7.89 -8.13 -0.22
CA GLY A 242 -6.71 -8.64 -0.93
C GLY A 242 -6.84 -8.47 -2.44
N ALA A 243 -7.97 -8.89 -3.02
CA ALA A 243 -8.24 -8.76 -4.45
C ALA A 243 -8.34 -7.29 -4.88
N SER A 244 -9.06 -6.45 -4.11
CA SER A 244 -9.15 -5.01 -4.38
C SER A 244 -7.77 -4.35 -4.35
N GLY A 245 -6.90 -4.73 -3.41
CA GLY A 245 -5.53 -4.22 -3.31
C GLY A 245 -4.67 -4.60 -4.50
N LEU A 246 -4.75 -5.85 -4.99
CA LEU A 246 -3.99 -6.26 -6.20
C LEU A 246 -4.45 -5.48 -7.43
N ILE A 247 -5.76 -5.32 -7.60
CA ILE A 247 -6.33 -4.56 -8.73
C ILE A 247 -5.84 -3.10 -8.68
N LEU A 248 -5.91 -2.46 -7.52
CA LEU A 248 -5.39 -1.10 -7.33
C LEU A 248 -3.90 -1.02 -7.66
N THR A 249 -3.11 -1.99 -7.19
CA THR A 249 -1.67 -2.06 -7.46
C THR A 249 -1.39 -2.15 -8.96
N GLN A 250 -2.15 -2.96 -9.71
CA GLN A 250 -2.02 -3.08 -11.15
C GLN A 250 -2.38 -1.79 -11.89
N ILE A 251 -3.45 -1.10 -11.46
CA ILE A 251 -3.85 0.20 -12.01
C ILE A 251 -2.74 1.22 -11.78
N MET A 252 -2.17 1.27 -10.57
CA MET A 252 -1.06 2.17 -10.23
C MET A 252 0.20 1.87 -11.04
N CYS A 253 0.58 0.59 -11.15
CA CYS A 253 1.70 0.17 -12.00
C CYS A 253 1.53 0.67 -13.45
N ARG A 254 0.35 0.44 -14.05
CA ARG A 254 0.05 0.88 -15.42
C ARG A 254 0.10 2.40 -15.55
N ALA A 255 -0.47 3.11 -14.58
CA ALA A 255 -0.48 4.57 -14.55
C ALA A 255 0.93 5.17 -14.40
N MET A 256 1.84 4.48 -13.70
CA MET A 256 3.23 4.88 -13.47
C MET A 256 4.21 4.33 -14.51
N ASN A 257 3.73 3.63 -15.54
CA ASN A 257 4.56 2.91 -16.51
C ASN A 257 5.62 2.00 -15.87
N ARG A 258 5.22 1.31 -14.79
CA ARG A 258 6.01 0.33 -14.05
C ARG A 258 5.35 -1.05 -14.17
N SER A 259 6.14 -2.11 -14.08
CA SER A 259 5.60 -3.48 -13.97
C SER A 259 5.60 -3.95 -12.52
N LEU A 260 4.67 -4.83 -12.16
CA LEU A 260 4.65 -5.43 -10.82
C LEU A 260 5.95 -6.20 -10.52
N ALA A 261 6.51 -6.87 -11.53
CA ALA A 261 7.78 -7.58 -11.43
C ALA A 261 8.96 -6.64 -11.11
N HIS A 262 8.96 -5.44 -11.68
CA HIS A 262 9.96 -4.41 -11.42
C HIS A 262 9.89 -3.92 -9.97
N VAL A 263 8.68 -3.69 -9.44
CA VAL A 263 8.47 -3.31 -8.04
C VAL A 263 8.85 -4.43 -7.08
N LEU A 264 8.51 -5.69 -7.40
CA LEU A 264 8.86 -6.87 -6.59
C LEU A 264 10.37 -7.18 -6.57
N SER A 265 11.06 -6.94 -7.67
CA SER A 265 12.52 -7.19 -7.77
C SER A 265 13.36 -6.06 -7.16
N GLY A 266 12.78 -4.86 -6.97
CA GLY A 266 13.49 -3.69 -6.46
C GLY A 266 14.66 -3.25 -7.34
N ALA A 267 14.73 -3.75 -8.58
CA ALA A 267 15.77 -3.41 -9.54
C ALA A 267 15.34 -2.12 -10.24
N ILE A 268 16.14 -1.05 -10.20
CA ILE A 268 15.87 0.15 -11.00
C ILE A 268 15.80 -0.28 -12.47
N ALA A 269 14.76 0.18 -13.19
CA ALA A 269 14.60 -0.15 -14.59
C ALA A 269 15.83 0.41 -15.32
N LYS A 270 16.72 -0.46 -15.81
CA LYS A 270 17.65 -0.04 -16.86
C LYS A 270 16.76 0.41 -18.03
N PRO A 271 16.97 1.60 -18.60
CA PRO A 271 16.24 2.00 -19.80
C PRO A 271 16.36 0.87 -20.81
N SER A 272 15.22 0.39 -21.32
CA SER A 272 15.19 -0.71 -22.27
C SER A 272 15.92 -0.28 -23.55
N SER A 273 17.18 -0.70 -23.70
CA SER A 273 17.77 -0.80 -25.02
C SER A 273 17.00 -1.90 -25.74
N LYS A 274 16.05 -1.53 -26.61
CA LYS A 274 15.47 -2.49 -27.55
C LYS A 274 16.63 -3.19 -28.28
N PRO A 275 16.59 -4.53 -28.45
CA PRO A 275 17.54 -5.19 -29.32
C PRO A 275 17.37 -4.59 -30.72
N LYS A 276 18.42 -3.98 -31.26
CA LYS A 276 18.46 -3.63 -32.69
C LYS A 276 18.40 -4.95 -33.47
N THR A 277 17.29 -5.20 -34.14
CA THR A 277 17.22 -6.17 -35.24
C THR A 277 18.30 -5.78 -36.25
N GLN A 278 19.17 -6.73 -36.56
CA GLN A 278 20.20 -6.62 -37.59
C GLN A 278 19.50 -6.58 -38.94
N ASP A 279 19.19 -5.38 -39.47
CA ASP A 279 18.97 -5.14 -40.91
C ASP A 279 18.77 -3.65 -41.24
N GLU A 280 19.38 -2.73 -40.48
CA GLU A 280 19.51 -1.34 -40.88
C GLU A 280 20.98 -0.92 -40.80
N ALA A 281 21.46 -0.31 -41.88
CA ALA A 281 22.85 0.09 -42.13
C ALA A 281 23.44 0.90 -40.96
N PRO A 282 24.77 0.84 -40.73
CA PRO A 282 25.39 1.48 -39.59
C PRO A 282 25.33 3.01 -39.71
N GLU A 283 24.39 3.63 -39.01
CA GLU A 283 24.56 5.03 -38.59
C GLU A 283 25.77 5.11 -37.68
N ALA A 284 26.70 6.00 -38.03
CA ALA A 284 27.92 6.26 -37.29
C ALA A 284 27.64 6.49 -35.79
N PRO A 285 28.55 6.10 -34.88
CA PRO A 285 28.37 6.39 -33.46
C PRO A 285 28.35 7.91 -33.29
N ALA A 286 27.19 8.46 -32.93
CA ALA A 286 27.15 9.81 -32.39
C ALA A 286 27.98 9.79 -31.10
N GLU A 287 29.11 10.50 -31.12
CA GLU A 287 29.91 10.75 -29.93
C GLU A 287 29.00 11.28 -28.81
N PRO A 288 29.16 10.83 -27.56
CA PRO A 288 28.49 11.48 -26.44
C PRO A 288 28.95 12.94 -26.44
N ALA A 289 28.04 13.86 -26.74
CA ALA A 289 28.31 15.28 -26.66
C ALA A 289 28.95 15.58 -25.31
N ALA A 290 30.08 16.27 -25.35
CA ALA A 290 30.80 16.71 -24.17
C ALA A 290 29.85 17.35 -23.16
N PRO A 291 30.13 17.30 -21.84
CA PRO A 291 29.32 17.99 -20.84
C PRO A 291 29.23 19.44 -21.25
N VAL A 292 28.03 19.86 -21.65
CA VAL A 292 27.76 21.24 -21.97
C VAL A 292 28.11 22.04 -20.71
N PRO A 293 29.03 23.03 -20.77
CA PRO A 293 29.26 23.92 -19.65
C PRO A 293 27.91 24.45 -19.17
N ALA A 294 27.78 24.74 -17.87
CA ALA A 294 26.53 25.17 -17.23
C ALA A 294 25.86 26.44 -17.82
N ALA A 295 26.34 26.95 -18.95
CA ALA A 295 25.83 28.08 -19.71
C ALA A 295 24.80 27.72 -20.80
N GLU A 296 24.58 26.44 -21.15
CA GLU A 296 23.67 26.06 -22.25
C GLU A 296 22.68 24.95 -21.86
N ALA A 297 22.23 24.95 -20.60
CA ALA A 297 20.91 24.41 -20.32
C ALA A 297 19.91 25.25 -21.13
N LEU A 298 19.24 24.63 -22.10
CA LEU A 298 18.09 25.16 -22.86
C LEU A 298 17.61 26.49 -22.30
N GLN A 299 18.11 27.58 -22.90
CA GLN A 299 17.57 28.90 -22.65
C GLN A 299 16.08 28.77 -22.97
N ALA A 300 15.25 28.73 -21.92
CA ALA A 300 13.91 29.29 -22.03
C ALA A 300 14.10 30.65 -22.71
N PRO A 301 13.26 31.04 -23.70
CA PRO A 301 13.46 32.30 -24.38
C PRO A 301 13.69 33.38 -23.34
N GLU A 302 14.92 33.91 -23.27
CA GLU A 302 15.18 35.15 -22.56
C GLU A 302 14.53 36.21 -23.44
N GLU A 303 13.21 36.36 -23.28
CA GLU A 303 12.51 37.54 -23.73
C GLU A 303 13.17 38.71 -23.00
N GLN A 304 13.84 39.53 -23.80
CA GLN A 304 14.36 40.82 -23.43
C GLN A 304 13.34 41.56 -22.56
N ALA A 305 13.84 42.12 -21.47
CA ALA A 305 13.07 42.76 -20.42
C ALA A 305 12.14 43.88 -20.95
N GLU A 306 10.88 43.55 -21.23
CA GLU A 306 9.73 44.48 -21.28
C GLU A 306 8.42 43.86 -20.75
N ASP A 307 8.48 42.96 -19.75
CA ASP A 307 7.44 42.83 -18.71
C ASP A 307 7.94 41.87 -17.61
N PRO A 308 7.75 42.13 -16.30
CA PRO A 308 8.25 41.23 -15.26
C PRO A 308 7.52 39.86 -15.24
N PHE A 309 6.40 39.72 -15.95
CA PHE A 309 5.59 38.49 -16.00
C PHE A 309 4.89 38.31 -17.36
N PRO A 310 5.59 37.84 -18.42
CA PRO A 310 4.94 37.52 -19.70
C PRO A 310 3.79 36.52 -19.53
N ALA A 311 3.95 35.55 -18.62
CA ALA A 311 2.89 34.62 -18.22
C ALA A 311 1.64 35.31 -17.66
N GLY A 312 1.79 36.45 -16.96
CA GLY A 312 0.68 37.20 -16.39
C GLY A 312 -0.19 37.88 -17.46
N ARG A 313 0.43 38.46 -18.50
CA ARG A 313 -0.30 39.01 -19.66
C ARG A 313 -0.99 37.90 -20.45
N MET A 314 -0.26 36.82 -20.75
CA MET A 314 -0.80 35.65 -21.46
C MET A 314 -2.02 35.05 -20.73
N LEU A 315 -1.97 34.97 -19.39
CA LEU A 315 -3.09 34.48 -18.59
C LEU A 315 -4.28 35.44 -18.57
N ARG A 316 -4.07 36.76 -18.67
CA ARG A 316 -5.16 37.76 -18.70
C ARG A 316 -5.96 37.73 -20.00
N GLU A 317 -5.31 37.38 -21.11
CA GLU A 317 -5.94 37.31 -22.44
C GLU A 317 -6.45 35.89 -22.76
N ALA A 318 -6.05 34.89 -21.99
CA ALA A 318 -6.44 33.50 -22.20
C ALA A 318 -7.95 33.30 -22.00
N LYS A 319 -8.60 32.72 -23.01
CA LYS A 319 -10.01 32.28 -22.94
C LYS A 319 -10.19 30.93 -22.26
N ARG A 320 -9.16 30.08 -22.34
CA ARG A 320 -9.14 28.73 -21.76
C ARG A 320 -7.78 28.46 -21.14
N VAL A 321 -7.77 27.99 -19.89
CA VAL A 321 -6.56 27.67 -19.14
C VAL A 321 -6.69 26.25 -18.58
N ILE A 322 -5.66 25.43 -18.78
CA ILE A 322 -5.56 24.10 -18.18
C ILE A 322 -4.42 24.12 -17.17
N ILE A 323 -4.74 23.90 -15.89
CA ILE A 323 -3.77 23.80 -14.81
C ILE A 323 -3.40 22.32 -14.63
N VAL A 324 -2.11 22.01 -14.71
CA VAL A 324 -1.57 20.66 -14.50
C VAL A 324 -0.80 20.65 -13.17
N PRO A 325 -1.47 20.34 -12.04
CA PRO A 325 -0.79 20.29 -10.75
C PRO A 325 0.09 19.05 -10.65
N GLY A 326 1.12 19.14 -9.82
CA GLY A 326 1.97 18.01 -9.46
C GLY A 326 2.48 18.12 -8.03
N TYR A 327 3.26 17.13 -7.59
CA TYR A 327 3.77 17.01 -6.22
C TYR A 327 4.48 18.29 -5.70
N GLY A 328 5.15 19.05 -6.56
CA GLY A 328 5.78 20.33 -6.20
C GLY A 328 4.80 21.36 -5.64
N MET A 329 3.56 21.41 -6.17
CA MET A 329 2.51 22.30 -5.64
C MET A 329 2.14 21.92 -4.21
N ALA A 330 2.06 20.62 -3.91
CA ALA A 330 1.74 20.12 -2.59
C ALA A 330 2.88 20.38 -1.59
N ILE A 331 4.14 20.17 -1.97
CA ILE A 331 5.28 20.50 -1.09
C ILE A 331 5.32 21.99 -0.77
N ALA A 332 5.12 22.85 -1.77
CA ALA A 332 5.14 24.30 -1.60
C ALA A 332 3.89 24.86 -0.89
N GLN A 333 2.90 24.02 -0.58
CA GLN A 333 1.61 24.44 -0.03
C GLN A 333 0.89 25.49 -0.89
N ALA A 334 1.07 25.40 -2.21
CA ALA A 334 0.61 26.41 -3.15
C ALA A 334 -0.87 26.25 -3.56
N GLN A 335 -1.56 25.19 -3.14
CA GLN A 335 -2.94 24.88 -3.55
C GLN A 335 -3.94 26.03 -3.31
N GLN A 336 -3.78 26.80 -2.23
CA GLN A 336 -4.64 27.96 -1.95
C GLN A 336 -4.36 29.13 -2.91
N HIS A 337 -3.09 29.31 -3.31
CA HIS A 337 -2.70 30.34 -4.28
C HIS A 337 -3.19 29.99 -5.68
N VAL A 338 -3.07 28.71 -6.08
CA VAL A 338 -3.60 28.20 -7.35
C VAL A 338 -5.12 28.34 -7.41
N LYS A 339 -5.83 28.07 -6.30
CA LYS A 339 -7.27 28.32 -6.20
C LYS A 339 -7.61 29.79 -6.39
N ARG A 340 -6.91 30.71 -5.71
CA ARG A 340 -7.13 32.16 -5.89
C ARG A 340 -6.88 32.62 -7.33
N LEU A 341 -5.88 32.04 -8.00
CA LEU A 341 -5.62 32.32 -9.40
C LEU A 341 -6.76 31.82 -10.30
N MET A 342 -7.27 30.61 -10.06
CA MET A 342 -8.45 30.09 -10.76
C MET A 342 -9.66 31.02 -10.56
N ASP A 343 -10.00 31.36 -9.31
CA ASP A 343 -11.14 32.23 -8.99
C ASP A 343 -11.02 33.59 -9.72
N ALA A 344 -9.80 34.15 -9.78
CA ALA A 344 -9.54 35.42 -10.47
C ALA A 344 -9.63 35.34 -12.00
N LEU A 345 -9.34 34.18 -12.59
CA LEU A 345 -9.47 33.94 -14.03
C LEU A 345 -10.94 33.68 -14.40
N GLU A 346 -11.65 32.87 -13.63
CA GLU A 346 -13.08 32.58 -13.84
C GLU A 346 -13.93 33.86 -13.69
N ALA A 347 -13.58 34.75 -12.75
CA ALA A 347 -14.23 36.06 -12.61
C ALA A 347 -14.13 36.94 -13.87
N LYS A 348 -13.15 36.67 -14.75
CA LYS A 348 -12.98 37.36 -16.05
C LYS A 348 -13.61 36.62 -17.22
N GLY A 349 -14.31 35.51 -16.96
CA GLY A 349 -14.94 34.68 -17.98
C GLY A 349 -14.00 33.67 -18.66
N THR A 350 -12.78 33.48 -18.14
CA THR A 350 -11.87 32.44 -18.62
C THR A 350 -12.34 31.06 -18.13
N GLU A 351 -12.43 30.08 -19.02
CA GLU A 351 -12.71 28.69 -18.65
C GLU A 351 -11.43 28.05 -18.09
N VAL A 352 -11.44 27.67 -16.81
CA VAL A 352 -10.31 27.02 -16.15
C VAL A 352 -10.62 25.55 -15.90
N LYS A 353 -9.69 24.66 -16.28
CA LYS A 353 -9.78 23.22 -16.03
C LYS A 353 -8.52 22.71 -15.34
N PHE A 354 -8.66 21.62 -14.59
CA PHE A 354 -7.53 20.89 -14.04
C PHE A 354 -7.34 19.58 -14.78
N ALA A 355 -6.10 19.33 -15.21
CA ALA A 355 -5.70 18.04 -15.77
C ALA A 355 -4.78 17.34 -14.76
N ILE A 356 -5.35 16.38 -14.02
CA ILE A 356 -4.63 15.61 -13.01
C ILE A 356 -4.06 14.37 -13.68
N HIS A 357 -2.73 14.23 -13.70
CA HIS A 357 -2.12 12.97 -14.12
C HIS A 357 -2.50 11.87 -13.10
N PRO A 358 -2.81 10.63 -13.51
CA PRO A 358 -3.21 9.55 -12.59
C PRO A 358 -2.24 9.20 -11.45
N VAL A 359 -1.03 9.79 -11.45
CA VAL A 359 0.06 9.51 -10.51
C VAL A 359 0.64 10.78 -9.87
N ALA A 360 -0.01 11.93 -10.10
CA ALA A 360 0.41 13.26 -9.62
C ALA A 360 0.04 13.50 -8.15
#